data_AF-A0A0F5L522-F1
#
_entry.id   AF-A0A0F5L522-F1
#
_cell.length_a   1.000
_cell.length_b   1.000
_cell.length_c   1.000
_cell.angle_alpha   90.00
_cell.angle_beta   90.00
_cell.angle_gamma   90.00
#
_symmetry.space_group_name_H-M   'P 1'
#
loop_
_entity.id
_entity.type
_entity.pdbx_description
1 polymer ?
#
loop_
_entity_poly.entity_id
_entity_poly.type
_entity_poly.pdbx_seq_one_letter_code
_entity_poly.pdbx_strand_id
1 'polypeptide(L)'
;MSFEVKACQVLYYGPHGAIAGRTTGVVRVRIHETFMGNASDYALDLKVRCDTGPAPANEVRTALLAHAAHQLNRLKARHTEKFRTAAE
;
A
#
# COMPACT_ATOMS: atom_id res chain seq x y z
N MET A 1 9.13 11.11 -14.60
CA MET A 1 7.83 10.59 -14.12
C MET A 1 7.88 10.57 -12.61
N SER A 2 6.92 11.18 -11.93
CA SER A 2 6.87 11.24 -10.46
C SER A 2 5.62 10.55 -9.93
N PHE A 3 5.77 9.84 -8.83
CA PHE A 3 4.72 9.12 -8.14
C PHE A 3 4.70 9.57 -6.68
N GLU A 4 3.56 10.08 -6.22
CA GLU A 4 3.37 10.56 -4.86
C GLU A 4 2.14 9.91 -4.20
N VAL A 5 2.33 9.44 -2.97
CA VAL A 5 1.24 8.92 -2.14
C VAL A 5 0.64 10.09 -1.36
N LYS A 6 -0.61 10.44 -1.66
CA LYS A 6 -1.33 11.56 -1.03
C LYS A 6 -2.04 11.16 0.26
N ALA A 7 -2.54 9.92 0.34
CA ALA A 7 -3.25 9.43 1.51
C ALA A 7 -3.23 7.90 1.59
N CYS A 8 -3.26 7.35 2.80
CA CYS A 8 -3.47 5.93 3.09
C CYS A 8 -4.60 5.79 4.12
N GLN A 9 -5.60 4.98 3.81
CA GLN A 9 -6.75 4.77 4.69
C GLN A 9 -7.10 3.29 4.78
N VAL A 10 -7.26 2.77 6.00
CA VAL A 10 -7.82 1.42 6.20
C VAL A 10 -9.33 1.47 5.92
N LEU A 11 -9.80 0.70 4.94
CA LEU A 11 -11.23 0.59 4.63
C LEU A 11 -11.92 -0.40 5.59
N TYR A 12 -11.41 -1.62 5.64
CA TYR A 12 -11.90 -2.68 6.51
C TYR A 12 -10.77 -3.67 6.80
N TYR A 13 -10.87 -4.36 7.93
CA TYR A 13 -9.97 -5.44 8.31
C TYR A 13 -10.71 -6.49 9.11
N GLY A 14 -10.18 -7.71 9.12
CA GLY A 14 -10.76 -8.84 9.84
C GLY A 14 -9.82 -10.04 9.87
N PRO A 15 -10.19 -11.08 10.62
CA PRO A 15 -9.39 -12.30 10.71
C PRO A 15 -9.26 -12.96 9.33
N HIS A 16 -8.11 -13.57 9.06
CA HIS A 16 -7.86 -14.30 7.84
C HIS A 16 -8.59 -15.65 7.88
N GLY A 17 -9.49 -15.90 6.93
CA GLY A 17 -10.39 -17.07 6.98
C GLY A 17 -9.72 -18.44 6.96
N ALA A 18 -8.47 -18.54 6.50
CA ALA A 18 -7.72 -19.81 6.42
C ALA A 18 -6.51 -19.90 7.37
N ILE A 19 -6.11 -18.82 8.04
CA ILE A 19 -4.86 -18.78 8.83
C ILE A 19 -5.16 -18.18 10.19
N ALA A 20 -5.10 -19.01 11.23
CA ALA A 20 -5.32 -18.58 12.60
C ALA A 20 -4.29 -17.53 13.04
N GLY A 21 -4.73 -16.53 13.81
CA GLY A 21 -3.86 -15.46 14.33
C GLY A 21 -3.42 -14.40 13.32
N ARG A 22 -3.87 -14.49 12.07
CA ARG A 22 -3.54 -13.52 11.02
C ARG A 22 -4.72 -12.60 10.73
N THR A 23 -4.42 -11.32 10.53
CA THR A 23 -5.42 -10.32 10.13
C THR A 23 -5.17 -9.92 8.68
N THR A 24 -6.23 -9.81 7.91
CA THR A 24 -6.19 -9.20 6.57
C THR A 24 -6.99 -7.92 6.57
N GLY A 25 -6.56 -6.95 5.78
CA GLY A 25 -7.29 -5.71 5.60
C GLY A 25 -7.09 -5.14 4.21
N VAL A 26 -7.95 -4.20 3.87
CA VAL A 26 -7.83 -3.42 2.65
C VAL A 26 -7.47 -1.99 3.01
N VAL A 27 -6.36 -1.51 2.45
CA VAL A 27 -5.90 -0.13 2.58
C VAL A 27 -6.08 0.55 1.24
N ARG A 28 -6.89 1.60 1.20
CA ARG A 28 -7.02 2.49 0.06
C ARG A 28 -5.90 3.52 0.08
N VAL A 29 -5.21 3.63 -1.03
CA VAL A 29 -4.12 4.58 -1.23
C VAL A 29 -4.55 5.57 -2.30
N ARG A 30 -4.40 6.86 -2.04
CA ARG A 30 -4.57 7.90 -3.07
C ARG A 30 -3.20 8.24 -3.63
N ILE A 31 -3.09 8.16 -4.94
CA ILE A 31 -1.85 8.36 -5.68
C ILE A 31 -2.04 9.54 -6.62
N HIS A 32 -1.03 10.39 -6.65
CA HIS A 32 -0.84 11.41 -7.67
C HIS A 32 0.35 10.99 -8.53
N GLU A 33 0.13 10.89 -9.84
CA GLU A 33 1.14 10.46 -10.80
C GLU A 33 1.28 11.48 -11.92
N THR A 34 2.52 11.84 -12.24
CA THR A 34 2.84 12.71 -13.38
C THR A 34 3.62 11.94 -14.43
N PHE A 35 3.01 11.74 -15.60
CA PHE A 35 3.58 11.04 -16.74
C PHE A 35 3.45 11.85 -18.03
N MET A 36 4.57 12.06 -18.72
CA MET A 36 4.64 12.77 -20.01
C MET A 36 3.90 14.13 -20.04
N GLY A 37 3.90 14.87 -18.93
CA GLY A 37 3.22 16.17 -18.81
C GLY A 37 1.77 16.09 -18.34
N ASN A 38 1.19 14.89 -18.24
CA ASN A 38 -0.13 14.68 -17.67
C ASN A 38 -0.02 14.35 -16.18
N ALA A 39 -0.86 14.99 -15.37
CA ALA A 39 -1.08 14.65 -13.98
C ALA A 39 -2.37 13.84 -13.85
N SER A 40 -2.36 12.80 -13.01
CA SER A 40 -3.52 11.96 -12.75
C SER A 40 -3.59 11.61 -11.27
N ASP A 41 -4.80 11.71 -10.71
CA ASP A 41 -5.10 11.33 -9.35
C ASP A 41 -6.02 10.11 -9.35
N TYR A 42 -5.61 9.05 -8.68
CA TYR A 42 -6.40 7.82 -8.60
C TYR A 42 -6.27 7.13 -7.26
N ALA A 43 -7.22 6.25 -6.96
CA ALA A 43 -7.23 5.42 -5.77
C ALA A 43 -6.85 3.98 -6.13
N LEU A 44 -6.00 3.37 -5.31
CA LEU A 44 -5.59 1.97 -5.41
C LEU A 44 -5.93 1.24 -4.11
N ASP A 45 -6.64 0.13 -4.20
CA ASP A 45 -6.99 -0.70 -3.05
C ASP A 45 -5.97 -1.83 -2.88
N LEU A 46 -5.18 -1.76 -1.81
CA LEU A 46 -4.16 -2.74 -1.47
C LEU A 46 -4.71 -3.74 -0.46
N LYS A 47 -4.76 -5.02 -0.85
CA LYS A 47 -4.98 -6.13 0.09
C LYS A 47 -3.70 -6.39 0.87
N VAL A 48 -3.70 -6.01 2.15
CA VAL A 48 -2.58 -6.23 3.07
C VAL A 48 -2.90 -7.35 4.06
N ARG A 49 -1.85 -8.06 4.46
CA ARG A 49 -1.91 -9.17 5.42
C ARG A 49 -0.86 -8.90 6.49
N CYS A 50 -1.26 -8.98 7.75
CA CYS A 50 -0.37 -8.78 8.88
C CYS A 50 -0.60 -9.85 9.94
N ASP A 51 0.49 -10.40 10.46
CA ASP A 51 0.51 -11.35 11.57
C ASP A 51 0.56 -10.55 12.88
N THR A 52 -0.61 -10.20 13.41
CA THR A 52 -0.74 -9.34 14.61
C THR A 52 -1.17 -10.11 15.86
N GLY A 53 -1.61 -11.36 15.73
CA GLY A 53 -2.23 -12.08 16.85
C GLY A 53 -3.47 -11.33 17.40
N PRO A 54 -3.92 -11.65 18.62
CA PRO A 54 -4.96 -10.88 19.31
C PRO A 54 -4.37 -9.54 19.77
N ALA A 55 -4.51 -8.52 18.92
CA ALA A 55 -4.07 -7.15 19.20
C ALA A 55 -5.27 -6.18 19.22
N PRO A 56 -5.20 -5.07 19.98
CA PRO A 56 -6.23 -4.04 19.95
C PRO A 56 -6.32 -3.39 18.57
N ALA A 57 -7.52 -2.90 18.24
CA ALA A 57 -7.86 -2.32 16.94
C ALA A 57 -6.88 -1.25 16.44
N ASN A 58 -6.31 -0.46 17.35
CA ASN A 58 -5.34 0.59 16.99
C ASN A 58 -4.01 0.02 16.50
N GLU A 59 -3.49 -1.02 17.16
CA GLU A 59 -2.26 -1.69 16.76
C GLU A 59 -2.42 -2.39 15.41
N VAL A 60 -3.58 -3.04 15.20
CA VAL A 60 -3.92 -3.66 13.92
C VAL A 60 -3.95 -2.63 12.79
N ARG A 61 -4.55 -1.46 13.01
CA ARG A 61 -4.58 -0.37 12.01
C ARG A 61 -3.17 0.12 11.67
N THR A 62 -2.35 0.38 12.68
CA THR A 62 -0.96 0.81 12.49
C THR A 62 -0.16 -0.23 11.70
N ALA A 63 -0.29 -1.51 12.06
CA ALA A 63 0.41 -2.60 11.38
C ALA A 63 -0.01 -2.75 9.91
N LEU A 64 -1.31 -2.61 9.60
CA LEU A 64 -1.81 -2.62 8.22
C LEU A 64 -1.29 -1.43 7.41
N LEU A 65 -1.28 -0.23 7.99
CA LEU A 65 -0.75 0.97 7.33
C LEU A 65 0.76 0.87 7.10
N ALA A 66 1.52 0.36 8.08
CA ALA A 66 2.96 0.15 7.95
C ALA A 66 3.29 -0.85 6.83
N HIS A 67 2.55 -1.95 6.75
CA HIS A 67 2.70 -2.89 5.63
C HIS A 67 2.34 -2.27 4.28
N ALA A 68 1.26 -1.50 4.21
CA ALA A 68 0.88 -0.81 2.97
C ALA A 68 1.98 0.18 2.53
N ALA A 69 2.51 0.98 3.45
CA ALA A 69 3.61 1.90 3.18
C ALA A 69 4.86 1.17 2.66
N HIS A 70 5.20 0.02 3.25
CA HIS A 70 6.32 -0.80 2.78
C HIS A 70 6.10 -1.33 1.35
N GLN A 71 4.90 -1.80 1.03
CA GLN A 71 4.55 -2.24 -0.33
C GLN A 71 4.63 -1.10 -1.34
N LEU A 72 4.13 0.09 -0.98
CA LEU A 72 4.20 1.29 -1.82
C LEU A 72 5.64 1.75 -2.06
N ASN A 73 6.49 1.72 -1.03
CA ASN A 73 7.91 2.04 -1.17
C ASN A 73 8.61 1.07 -2.13
N ARG A 74 8.30 -0.23 -2.05
CA ARG A 74 8.81 -1.23 -2.99
C ARG A 74 8.29 -1.00 -4.41
N LEU A 75 7.03 -0.60 -4.59
CA LEU A 75 6.47 -0.25 -5.89
C LEU A 75 7.19 0.98 -6.50
N LYS A 76 7.40 2.03 -5.70
CA LYS A 76 8.13 3.23 -6.09
C LYS A 76 9.57 2.92 -6.50
N ALA A 77 10.27 2.08 -5.73
CA ALA A 77 11.62 1.62 -6.07
C ALA A 77 11.64 0.90 -7.43
N ARG A 78 10.75 -0.08 -7.64
CA ARG A 78 10.64 -0.81 -8.92
C ARG A 78 10.30 0.07 -10.10
N HIS A 79 9.43 1.07 -9.92
CA HIS A 79 9.15 2.04 -10.97
C HIS A 79 10.41 2.85 -11.30
N THR A 80 11.12 3.33 -10.29
CA THR A 80 12.38 4.08 -10.49
C THR A 80 13.44 3.25 -11.23
N GLU A 81 13.57 1.97 -10.88
CA GLU A 81 14.51 1.04 -11.54
C GLU A 81 14.12 0.73 -12.99
N LYS A 82 12.83 0.43 -13.27
CA LYS A 82 12.36 0.17 -14.63
C LYS A 82 12.61 1.34 -15.58
N PHE A 83 12.47 2.58 -15.12
CA PHE A 83 12.77 3.74 -15.95
C PHE A 83 14.27 4.01 -16.10
N ARG A 84 15.10 3.55 -15.15
CA ARG A 84 16.55 3.65 -15.29
C ARG A 84 17.09 2.71 -16.38
N THR A 85 16.56 1.49 -16.47
CA THR A 85 17.01 0.49 -17.46
C THR A 85 16.45 0.73 -18.87
N ALA A 86 15.31 1.43 -19.02
CA ALA A 86 14.76 1.79 -20.33
C ALA A 86 15.47 2.99 -21.00
N ALA A 87 16.47 3.57 -20.33
CA ALA A 87 17.29 4.68 -20.83
C ALA A 87 18.73 4.25 -21.19
N GLU A 88 19.00 2.95 -21.25
CA GLU A 88 20.29 2.34 -21.65
C GLU A 88 20.21 1.74 -23.06
#